data_AF-I3R2N9-F1
#
_entry.id   AF-I3R2N9-F1
#
_cell.length_a   1.000
_cell.length_b   1.000
_cell.length_c   1.000
_cell.angle_alpha   90.00
_cell.angle_beta   90.00
_cell.angle_gamma   90.00
#
_symmetry.space_group_name_H-M   'P 1'
#
loop_
_entity.id
_entity.type
_entity.pdbx_description
1 polymer ?
#
loop_
_entity_poly.entity_id
_entity_poly.type
_entity_poly.pdbx_seq_one_letter_code
_entity_poly.pdbx_strand_id
1 'polypeptide(L)'
;MRFGVVLAVALVVLSTGCLGGSNGTGYLTVERVDELPQGEGAVSYENLSSAQQEVFQQALDEDGSVTLEKGIDRNEFIDPGYVRYDGDVYRTSVAVP
;
A
#
# COMPACT_ATOMS: atom_id res chain seq x y z
N MET A 1 -1.12 -7.41 -39.74
CA MET A 1 -1.25 -8.68 -38.99
C MET A 1 -1.66 -8.31 -37.58
N ARG A 2 -2.82 -8.78 -37.14
CA ARG A 2 -3.53 -8.32 -35.93
C ARG A 2 -3.29 -9.36 -34.84
N PHE A 3 -2.31 -9.12 -33.98
CA PHE A 3 -2.03 -9.97 -32.83
C PHE A 3 -2.78 -9.38 -31.63
N GLY A 4 -3.97 -9.93 -31.38
CA GLY A 4 -4.74 -9.66 -30.18
C GLY A 4 -4.06 -10.35 -29.00
N VAL A 5 -3.46 -9.57 -28.12
CA VAL A 5 -2.93 -10.06 -26.85
C VAL A 5 -4.10 -10.15 -25.88
N VAL A 6 -4.55 -11.37 -25.62
CA VAL A 6 -5.54 -11.70 -24.59
C VAL A 6 -4.81 -11.60 -23.25
N LEU A 7 -4.98 -10.48 -22.54
CA LEU A 7 -4.42 -10.27 -21.22
C LEU A 7 -5.35 -10.94 -20.18
N ALA A 8 -4.95 -12.10 -19.68
CA ALA A 8 -5.63 -12.79 -18.60
C ALA A 8 -5.32 -12.08 -17.27
N VAL A 9 -6.28 -11.29 -16.75
CA VAL A 9 -6.18 -10.69 -15.41
C VAL A 9 -6.56 -11.77 -14.40
N ALA A 10 -5.55 -12.35 -13.76
CA ALA A 10 -5.74 -13.24 -12.63
C ALA A 10 -6.20 -12.43 -11.41
N LEU A 11 -7.49 -12.51 -11.11
CA LEU A 11 -8.10 -12.02 -9.86
C LEU A 11 -7.54 -12.82 -8.68
N VAL A 12 -6.47 -12.33 -8.06
CA VAL A 12 -6.02 -12.83 -6.76
C VAL A 12 -6.82 -12.10 -5.68
N VAL A 13 -7.93 -12.73 -5.28
CA VAL A 13 -8.70 -12.34 -4.10
C VAL A 13 -7.89 -12.80 -2.87
N LEU A 14 -7.03 -11.91 -2.34
CA LEU A 14 -6.38 -12.14 -1.05
C LEU A 14 -7.36 -11.77 0.07
N SER A 15 -8.03 -12.81 0.55
CA SER A 15 -8.54 -13.00 1.90
C SER A 15 -8.38 -11.81 2.86
N THR A 16 -9.53 -11.28 3.29
CA THR A 16 -9.74 -10.43 4.46
C THR A 16 -9.09 -11.04 5.71
N GLY A 17 -7.82 -10.71 5.93
CA GLY A 17 -7.19 -10.84 7.23
C GLY A 17 -7.70 -9.71 8.12
N CYS A 18 -8.23 -10.05 9.30
CA CYS A 18 -8.40 -9.11 10.39
C CYS A 18 -7.02 -8.51 10.74
N LEU A 19 -6.59 -7.47 10.04
CA LEU A 19 -5.36 -6.72 10.35
C LEU A 19 -5.68 -5.58 11.34
N GLY A 20 -6.63 -5.81 12.24
CA GLY A 20 -6.90 -4.93 13.37
C GLY A 20 -5.76 -5.02 14.37
N GLY A 21 -4.94 -3.96 14.43
CA GLY A 21 -4.08 -3.66 15.57
C GLY A 21 -3.00 -4.69 15.89
N SER A 22 -2.08 -4.97 14.94
CA SER A 22 -0.88 -5.72 15.30
C SER A 22 0.13 -4.82 16.02
N ASN A 23 0.28 -5.05 17.33
CA ASN A 23 1.28 -4.44 18.22
C ASN A 23 2.71 -5.02 18.03
N GLY A 24 3.00 -5.69 16.92
CA GLY A 24 4.31 -6.25 16.58
C GLY A 24 5.09 -5.36 15.61
N THR A 25 6.34 -5.71 15.29
CA THR A 25 7.02 -5.14 14.10
C THR A 25 6.38 -5.71 12.82
N GLY A 26 6.47 -4.99 11.72
CA GLY A 26 5.98 -5.42 10.42
C GLY A 26 6.86 -4.89 9.30
N TYR A 27 6.44 -5.10 8.07
CA TYR A 27 7.06 -4.53 6.88
C TYR A 27 6.00 -3.78 6.08
N LEU A 28 6.29 -2.54 5.71
CA LEU A 28 5.52 -1.78 4.74
C LEU A 28 6.18 -1.95 3.38
N THR A 29 5.40 -2.34 2.38
CA THR A 29 5.78 -2.25 0.97
C THR A 29 4.96 -1.16 0.30
N VAL A 30 5.62 -0.36 -0.53
CA VAL A 30 5.03 0.74 -1.30
C VAL A 30 5.40 0.55 -2.76
N GLU A 31 4.39 0.43 -3.62
CA GLU A 31 4.56 0.21 -5.05
C GLU A 31 3.74 1.25 -5.83
N ARG A 32 4.37 1.98 -6.75
CA ARG A 32 3.64 2.87 -7.66
C ARG A 32 2.77 2.04 -8.60
N VAL A 33 1.51 2.45 -8.74
CA VAL A 33 0.57 1.86 -9.69
C VAL A 33 0.11 2.91 -10.70
N ASP A 34 -0.11 2.49 -11.94
CA ASP A 34 -0.56 3.40 -13.00
C ASP A 34 -2.03 3.82 -12.83
N GLU A 35 -2.86 2.93 -12.29
CA GLU A 35 -4.30 3.13 -12.13
C GLU A 35 -4.78 2.63 -10.76
N LEU A 36 -5.66 3.40 -10.12
CA LEU A 36 -6.38 2.95 -8.93
C LEU A 36 -7.51 2.01 -9.35
N PRO A 37 -7.63 0.79 -8.77
CA PRO A 37 -8.70 -0.13 -9.12
C PRO A 37 -10.09 0.48 -8.89
N GLN A 38 -11.05 0.13 -9.75
CA GLN A 38 -12.41 0.66 -9.64
C GLN A 38 -13.06 0.24 -8.31
N GLY A 39 -13.63 1.22 -7.61
CA GLY A 39 -14.29 1.01 -6.32
C GLY A 39 -13.35 1.15 -5.11
N GLU A 40 -12.03 1.26 -5.33
CA GLU A 40 -11.07 1.52 -4.26
C GLU A 40 -10.93 3.02 -3.97
N GLY A 41 -10.66 3.33 -2.70
CA GLY A 41 -10.26 4.65 -2.25
C GLY A 41 -8.74 4.81 -2.26
N ALA A 42 -8.26 6.05 -2.15
CA ALA A 42 -6.86 6.29 -1.82
C ALA A 42 -6.78 7.45 -0.83
N VAL A 43 -5.97 7.28 0.21
CA VAL A 43 -5.72 8.31 1.23
C VAL A 43 -4.72 9.30 0.66
N SER A 44 -5.00 10.60 0.75
CA SER A 44 -4.00 11.62 0.44
C SER A 44 -2.85 11.54 1.44
N TYR A 45 -1.60 11.63 0.98
CA TYR A 45 -0.42 11.64 1.85
C TYR A 45 -0.52 12.64 3.01
N GLU A 46 -1.10 13.82 2.76
CA GLU A 46 -1.31 14.86 3.78
C GLU A 46 -2.27 14.46 4.91
N ASN A 47 -3.12 13.45 4.68
CA ASN A 47 -4.05 12.91 5.67
C ASN A 47 -3.45 11.76 6.49
N LEU A 48 -2.27 11.27 6.13
CA LEU A 48 -1.53 10.32 6.96
C LEU A 48 -1.03 11.01 8.23
N SER A 49 -0.91 10.25 9.32
CA SER A 49 -0.21 10.75 10.52
C SER A 49 1.27 11.02 10.22
N SER A 50 1.93 11.89 10.98
CA SER A 50 3.35 12.22 10.75
C SER A 50 4.26 10.99 10.79
N ALA A 51 3.98 10.01 11.66
CA ALA A 51 4.74 8.75 11.69
C ALA A 51 4.53 7.90 10.42
N GLN A 52 3.31 7.87 9.90
CA GLN A 52 3.02 7.16 8.64
C GLN A 52 3.65 7.86 7.44
N GLN A 53 3.65 9.19 7.43
CA GLN A 53 4.34 10.00 6.42
C GLN A 53 5.83 9.67 6.37
N GLU A 54 6.50 9.67 7.52
CA GLU A 54 7.92 9.33 7.64
C GLU A 54 8.21 7.93 7.10
N VAL A 55 7.45 6.91 7.53
CA VAL A 55 7.68 5.53 7.07
C VAL A 55 7.34 5.35 5.60
N PHE A 56 6.30 6.01 5.10
CA PHE A 56 5.95 5.97 3.68
C PHE A 56 7.08 6.58 2.82
N GLN A 57 7.63 7.74 3.22
CA GLN A 57 8.77 8.34 2.53
C GLN A 57 10.02 7.45 2.62
N GLN A 58 10.30 6.90 3.79
CA GLN A 58 11.42 5.99 3.96
C GLN A 58 11.29 4.75 3.05
N ALA A 59 10.08 4.21 2.90
CA ALA A 59 9.85 3.12 1.95
C ALA A 59 10.15 3.54 0.51
N LEU A 60 9.79 4.76 0.09
CA LEU A 60 10.12 5.26 -1.25
C LEU A 60 11.63 5.43 -1.45
N ASP A 61 12.35 5.85 -0.41
CA ASP A 61 13.81 6.03 -0.44
C ASP A 61 14.57 4.69 -0.38
N GLU A 62 13.99 3.66 0.25
CA GLU A 62 14.55 2.30 0.43
C GLU A 62 13.97 1.28 -0.57
N ASP A 63 13.89 1.66 -1.86
CA ASP A 63 13.48 0.77 -2.95
C ASP A 63 12.08 0.12 -2.78
N GLY A 64 11.17 0.79 -2.08
CA GLY A 64 9.78 0.42 -1.93
C GLY A 64 9.47 -0.43 -0.70
N SER A 65 10.40 -0.65 0.24
CA SER A 65 10.11 -1.45 1.44
C SER A 65 10.87 -1.00 2.68
N VAL A 66 10.19 -0.99 3.83
CA VAL A 66 10.78 -0.58 5.11
C VAL A 66 10.19 -1.37 6.27
N THR A 67 10.93 -1.44 7.38
CA THR A 67 10.41 -2.00 8.63
C THR A 67 9.43 -1.02 9.28
N LEU A 68 8.21 -1.50 9.56
CA LEU A 68 7.25 -0.81 10.40
C LEU A 68 7.53 -1.12 11.86
N GLU A 69 7.96 -0.10 12.61
CA GLU A 69 8.14 -0.21 14.05
C GLU A 69 6.81 -0.45 14.78
N LYS A 70 6.93 -0.97 16.00
CA LYS A 70 5.79 -1.17 16.88
C LYS A 70 5.18 0.18 17.29
N GLY A 71 3.86 0.28 17.22
CA GLY A 71 3.11 1.47 17.65
C GLY A 71 2.78 2.45 16.54
N ILE A 72 3.28 2.22 15.33
CA ILE A 72 2.84 2.96 14.13
C ILE A 72 1.49 2.41 13.68
N ASP A 73 0.52 3.31 13.47
CA ASP A 73 -0.79 2.94 12.93
C ASP A 73 -0.65 2.46 11.47
N ARG A 74 -1.39 1.40 11.14
CA ARG A 74 -1.34 0.69 9.87
C ARG A 74 -2.65 0.77 9.10
N ASN A 75 -3.70 1.32 9.71
CA ASN A 75 -5.06 1.25 9.17
C ASN A 75 -5.11 1.77 7.72
N GLU A 76 -4.56 2.94 7.45
CA GLU A 76 -4.55 3.57 6.13
C GLU A 76 -3.72 2.78 5.10
N PHE A 77 -2.71 2.02 5.57
CA PHE A 77 -1.90 1.15 4.71
C PHE A 77 -2.54 -0.21 4.42
N ILE A 78 -3.64 -0.54 5.10
CA ILE A 78 -4.38 -1.79 4.94
C ILE A 78 -5.70 -1.53 4.23
N ASP A 79 -6.42 -0.50 4.67
CA ASP A 79 -7.72 -0.10 4.15
C ASP A 79 -7.76 1.44 4.13
N PRO A 80 -7.68 2.08 2.95
CA PRO A 80 -7.88 1.47 1.62
C PRO A 80 -6.64 0.77 1.03
N GLY A 81 -5.45 0.88 1.64
CA GLY A 81 -4.25 0.26 1.08
C GLY A 81 -3.70 0.97 -0.16
N TYR A 82 -4.06 2.25 -0.33
CA TYR A 82 -3.53 3.12 -1.38
C TYR A 82 -3.29 4.53 -0.86
N VAL A 83 -2.18 5.13 -1.26
CA VAL A 83 -1.78 6.50 -0.91
C VAL A 83 -1.58 7.32 -2.18
N ARG A 84 -2.17 8.52 -2.23
CA ARG A 84 -1.91 9.53 -3.26
C ARG A 84 -0.78 10.44 -2.82
N TYR A 85 0.30 10.48 -3.59
CA TYR A 85 1.49 11.28 -3.30
C TYR A 85 2.11 11.79 -4.59
N ASP A 86 2.43 13.08 -4.64
CA ASP A 86 3.07 13.76 -5.78
C ASP A 86 2.38 13.52 -7.16
N GLY A 87 1.05 13.46 -7.16
CA GLY A 87 0.26 13.21 -8.37
C GLY A 87 0.17 11.74 -8.81
N ASP A 88 0.91 10.85 -8.14
CA ASP A 88 0.90 9.41 -8.35
C ASP A 88 0.07 8.67 -7.29
N VAL A 89 -0.26 7.41 -7.60
CA VAL A 89 -0.92 6.49 -6.68
C VAL A 89 0.04 5.36 -6.34
N TYR A 90 0.14 5.08 -5.04
CA TYR A 90 0.97 4.01 -4.51
C TYR A 90 0.08 3.00 -3.80
N ARG A 91 0.21 1.73 -4.15
CA ARG A 91 -0.34 0.62 -3.38
C ARG A 91 0.54 0.40 -2.17
N THR A 92 -0.10 0.23 -1.01
CA THR A 92 0.56 -0.12 0.23
C THR A 92 0.19 -1.55 0.63
N SER A 93 1.12 -2.23 1.28
CA SER A 93 0.88 -3.58 1.78
C SER A 93 1.68 -3.78 3.06
N VAL A 94 1.03 -4.35 4.07
CA VAL A 94 1.64 -4.61 5.36
C VAL A 94 1.78 -6.11 5.57
N ALA A 95 3.02 -6.57 5.78
CA ALA A 95 3.31 -7.93 6.21
C ALA A 95 3.66 -7.93 7.70
N VAL A 96 3.13 -8.90 8.45
CA VAL A 96 3.56 -9.20 9.82
C VAL A 96 4.25 -10.56 9.82
N PRO A 97 5.41 -10.69 10.51
CA PRO A 97 6.10 -11.97 10.64
C PRO A 97 5.31 -12.99 11.49
#